data_AF-A0A542XXC4-F1
#
_entry.id   AF-A0A542XXC4-F1
#
_cell.length_a   1.000
_cell.length_b   1.000
_cell.length_c   1.000
_cell.angle_alpha   90.00
_cell.angle_beta   90.00
_cell.angle_gamma   90.00
#
_symmetry.space_group_name_H-M   'P 1'
#
loop_
_entity.id
_entity.type
_entity.pdbx_description
1 polymer ?
#
loop_
_entity_poly.entity_id
_entity_poly.type
_entity_poly.pdbx_seq_one_letter_code
_entity_poly.pdbx_strand_id
1 'polypeptide(L)'
;MAKLDDVKWHTGGDFPADVPASAGATHMGMFLAWAAQAGLLATEHEVGLGDTVTALRARTITPGTAIRTACDGVLSGELFSQRGGRFAEAYYDADEGSYLDDYADEFWDTGETIYHVPDSWVSYDRIAARVSERYEVWLAAKGRARGLERARGLGHGHESGADD
;
A
#
# COMPACT_ATOMS: atom_id res chain seq x y z
N MET A 1 7.93 9.71 12.03
CA MET A 1 7.05 9.35 10.90
C MET A 1 6.41 8.01 11.19
N ALA A 2 5.22 7.74 10.64
CA ALA A 2 4.43 6.57 11.00
C ALA A 2 4.89 5.32 10.24
N LYS A 3 5.11 4.23 10.99
CA LYS A 3 5.22 2.89 10.42
C LYS A 3 3.82 2.46 9.99
N LEU A 4 3.69 1.98 8.77
CA LEU A 4 2.47 1.33 8.31
C LEU A 4 2.42 -0.10 8.81
N ASP A 5 3.57 -0.78 8.79
CA ASP A 5 3.70 -2.16 9.25
C ASP A 5 5.14 -2.50 9.69
N ASP A 6 5.31 -3.51 10.54
CA ASP A 6 6.59 -3.97 11.07
C ASP A 6 6.55 -5.48 11.29
N VAL A 7 7.52 -6.21 10.73
CA VAL A 7 7.64 -7.68 10.92
C VAL A 7 7.62 -8.06 12.40
N LYS A 8 8.11 -7.21 13.30
CA LYS A 8 8.10 -7.47 14.75
C LYS A 8 6.70 -7.51 15.36
N TRP A 9 5.72 -6.83 14.75
CA TRP A 9 4.31 -6.90 15.16
C TRP A 9 3.70 -8.28 14.86
N HIS A 10 4.33 -9.04 13.98
CA HIS A 10 3.90 -10.37 13.55
C HIS A 10 4.72 -11.49 14.20
N THR A 11 5.18 -11.32 15.44
CA THR A 11 5.90 -12.39 16.15
C THR A 11 5.33 -12.61 17.55
N GLY A 12 5.13 -13.88 17.92
CA GLY A 12 4.54 -14.28 19.21
C GLY A 12 3.01 -14.37 19.19
N GLY A 13 2.43 -14.71 20.35
CA GLY A 13 0.98 -14.89 20.50
C GLY A 13 0.42 -15.97 19.57
N ASP A 14 -0.59 -15.61 18.79
CA ASP A 14 -1.27 -16.47 17.83
C ASP A 14 -0.52 -16.62 16.49
N PHE A 15 0.74 -16.17 16.42
CA PHE A 15 1.56 -16.38 15.23
C PHE A 15 1.80 -17.89 15.00
N PRO A 16 1.53 -18.40 13.79
CA PRO A 16 1.71 -19.81 13.46
C PRO A 16 3.14 -20.30 13.69
N ALA A 17 3.27 -21.45 14.37
CA ALA A 17 4.57 -22.02 14.75
C ALA A 17 5.26 -22.77 13.60
N ASP A 18 4.53 -23.07 12.53
CA ASP A 18 4.98 -23.86 11.38
C ASP A 18 5.47 -23.03 10.19
N VAL A 19 5.38 -21.70 10.28
CA VAL A 19 5.96 -20.77 9.30
C VAL A 19 7.09 -19.94 9.93
N PRO A 20 8.11 -19.54 9.16
CA PRO A 20 9.19 -18.71 9.68
C PRO A 20 8.68 -17.31 10.04
N ALA A 21 9.29 -16.65 11.04
CA ALA A 21 8.97 -15.27 11.42
C ALA A 21 9.04 -14.27 10.25
N SER A 22 9.83 -14.59 9.22
CA SER A 22 9.90 -13.81 7.98
C SER A 22 8.60 -13.76 7.18
N ALA A 23 7.63 -14.64 7.47
CA ALA A 23 6.34 -14.70 6.77
C ALA A 23 5.49 -13.43 6.99
N GLY A 24 5.68 -12.73 8.12
CA GLY A 24 5.09 -11.40 8.33
C GLY A 24 5.59 -10.33 7.36
N ALA A 25 6.70 -10.55 6.65
CA ALA A 25 7.18 -9.61 5.63
C ALA A 25 6.43 -9.74 4.30
N THR A 26 5.68 -10.83 4.09
CA THR A 26 5.16 -11.22 2.78
C THR A 26 4.12 -10.23 2.26
N HIS A 27 3.05 -9.98 3.04
CA HIS A 27 2.00 -9.03 2.66
C HIS A 27 2.56 -7.60 2.54
N MET A 28 3.39 -7.18 3.51
CA MET A 28 4.12 -5.90 3.46
C MET A 28 4.87 -5.73 2.13
N GLY A 29 5.59 -6.76 1.73
CA GLY A 29 6.38 -6.77 0.51
C GLY A 29 5.54 -6.70 -0.74
N MET A 30 4.42 -7.44 -0.79
CA MET A 30 3.54 -7.42 -1.96
C MET A 30 2.96 -6.05 -2.23
N PHE A 31 2.57 -5.32 -1.19
CA PHE A 31 2.13 -3.94 -1.32
C PHE A 31 3.25 -3.01 -1.82
N LEU A 32 4.46 -3.12 -1.24
CA LEU A 32 5.62 -2.35 -1.70
C LEU A 32 5.95 -2.63 -3.17
N ALA A 33 5.93 -3.90 -3.57
CA ALA A 33 6.16 -4.32 -4.95
C ALA A 33 5.10 -3.73 -5.90
N TRP A 34 3.84 -3.70 -5.49
CA TRP A 34 2.77 -3.09 -6.28
C TRP A 34 2.99 -1.60 -6.44
N ALA A 35 3.33 -0.90 -5.36
CA ALA A 35 3.61 0.54 -5.41
C ALA A 35 4.84 0.87 -6.27
N ALA A 36 5.85 -0.01 -6.30
CA ALA A 36 7.01 0.12 -7.19
C ALA A 36 6.63 0.04 -8.67
N GLN A 37 5.74 -0.90 -9.03
CA GLN A 37 5.22 -1.08 -10.39
C GLN A 37 4.28 0.05 -10.80
N ALA A 38 3.47 0.57 -9.86
CA ALA A 38 2.54 1.67 -10.08
C ALA A 38 3.21 3.07 -10.11
N GLY A 39 4.52 3.15 -9.87
CA GLY A 39 5.24 4.43 -9.82
C GLY A 39 4.79 5.31 -8.64
N LEU A 40 4.50 4.69 -7.49
CA LEU A 40 3.98 5.36 -6.29
C LEU A 40 5.01 5.51 -5.17
N LEU A 41 6.21 4.97 -5.34
CA LEU A 41 7.30 5.15 -4.39
C LEU A 41 7.87 6.58 -4.43
N ALA A 42 8.49 6.99 -3.32
CA ALA A 42 9.30 8.20 -3.29
C ALA A 42 10.44 8.06 -4.30
N THR A 43 11.08 9.16 -4.71
CA THR A 43 12.15 9.02 -5.70
C THR A 43 13.27 8.17 -5.12
N GLU A 44 13.88 7.32 -5.95
CA GLU A 44 14.83 6.28 -5.51
C GLU A 44 16.03 6.87 -4.73
N HIS A 45 16.36 8.14 -4.98
CA HIS A 45 17.41 8.90 -4.30
C HIS A 45 17.00 9.41 -2.91
N GLU A 46 15.71 9.55 -2.62
CA GLU A 46 15.19 10.06 -1.35
C GLU A 46 15.18 9.00 -0.24
N VAL A 47 15.16 7.71 -0.60
CA VAL A 47 15.05 6.59 0.36
C VAL A 47 16.18 5.56 0.26
N GLY A 48 17.14 5.73 -0.66
CA GLY A 48 18.26 4.81 -0.82
C GLY A 48 17.88 3.41 -1.31
N LEU A 49 16.72 3.27 -1.98
CA LEU A 49 16.17 1.97 -2.42
C LEU A 49 16.32 1.69 -3.91
N GLY A 50 17.09 2.47 -4.68
CA GLY A 50 17.16 2.36 -6.15
C GLY A 50 17.38 0.94 -6.68
N ASP A 51 18.34 0.21 -6.11
CA ASP A 51 18.62 -1.18 -6.51
C ASP A 51 17.46 -2.12 -6.18
N THR A 52 16.82 -1.94 -5.02
CA THR A 52 15.67 -2.74 -4.59
C THR A 52 14.44 -2.46 -5.45
N VAL A 53 14.18 -1.20 -5.78
CA VAL A 53 13.08 -0.80 -6.67
C VAL A 53 13.30 -1.36 -8.07
N THR A 54 14.55 -1.29 -8.58
CA THR A 54 14.93 -1.90 -9.85
C THR A 54 14.70 -3.41 -9.83
N ALA A 55 15.13 -4.09 -8.78
CA ALA A 55 14.94 -5.54 -8.62
C ALA A 55 13.46 -5.94 -8.50
N LEU A 56 12.65 -5.18 -7.76
CA LEU A 56 11.20 -5.40 -7.65
C LEU A 56 10.50 -5.20 -9.00
N ARG A 57 10.85 -4.14 -9.73
CA ARG A 57 10.31 -3.90 -11.09
C ARG A 57 10.69 -5.02 -12.05
N ALA A 58 11.93 -5.46 -12.01
CA ALA A 58 12.46 -6.56 -12.82
C ALA A 58 12.04 -7.96 -12.32
N ARG A 59 11.34 -8.05 -11.19
CA ARG A 59 10.92 -9.29 -10.54
C ARG A 59 12.08 -10.24 -10.16
N THR A 60 13.25 -9.70 -9.86
CA THR A 60 14.46 -10.48 -9.53
C THR A 60 14.67 -10.69 -8.02
N ILE A 61 13.93 -9.98 -7.18
CA ILE A 61 13.83 -10.21 -5.73
C ILE A 61 12.38 -10.52 -5.39
N THR A 62 12.12 -11.37 -4.39
CA THR A 62 10.75 -11.60 -3.92
C THR A 62 10.27 -10.42 -3.06
N PRO A 63 8.97 -10.10 -3.08
CA PRO A 63 8.43 -8.96 -2.34
C PRO A 63 8.78 -8.94 -0.85
N GLY A 64 8.57 -10.05 -0.14
CA GLY A 64 8.87 -10.14 1.29
C GLY A 64 10.37 -10.09 1.60
N THR A 65 11.22 -10.60 0.72
CA THR A 65 12.67 -10.46 0.86
C THR A 65 13.10 -8.99 0.78
N ALA A 66 12.51 -8.18 -0.11
CA ALA A 66 12.83 -6.76 -0.21
C ALA A 66 12.58 -5.99 1.10
N ILE A 67 11.48 -6.31 1.80
CA ILE A 67 11.19 -5.72 3.13
C ILE A 67 12.28 -6.08 4.14
N ARG A 68 12.69 -7.34 4.20
CA ARG A 68 13.68 -7.80 5.19
C ARG A 68 15.07 -7.26 4.93
N THR A 69 15.50 -7.19 3.68
CA THR A 69 16.89 -6.89 3.34
C THR A 69 17.15 -5.41 3.06
N ALA A 70 16.15 -4.68 2.56
CA ALA A 70 16.31 -3.29 2.17
C ALA A 70 15.54 -2.30 3.05
N CYS A 71 14.53 -2.77 3.80
CA CYS A 71 13.69 -1.94 4.65
C CYS A 71 13.77 -2.32 6.13
N ASP A 72 14.76 -3.12 6.54
CA ASP A 72 14.97 -3.62 7.91
C ASP A 72 13.71 -4.23 8.56
N GLY A 73 12.84 -4.84 7.74
CA GLY A 73 11.59 -5.43 8.21
C GLY A 73 10.46 -4.43 8.47
N VAL A 74 10.57 -3.18 8.00
CA VAL A 74 9.59 -2.12 8.26
C VAL A 74 9.01 -1.57 6.95
N LEU A 75 7.69 -1.48 6.88
CA LEU A 75 6.99 -0.75 5.82
C LEU A 75 6.71 0.67 6.32
N SER A 76 7.55 1.61 5.92
CA SER A 76 7.42 3.03 6.32
C SER A 76 6.62 3.83 5.29
N GLY A 77 5.82 4.79 5.75
CA GLY A 77 5.17 5.77 4.86
C GLY A 77 6.17 6.59 4.04
N GLU A 78 7.42 6.72 4.50
CA GLU A 78 8.51 7.43 3.80
C GLU A 78 8.91 6.76 2.48
N LEU A 79 8.61 5.47 2.31
CA LEU A 79 8.91 4.73 1.08
C LEU A 79 8.08 5.23 -0.11
N PHE A 80 7.02 5.99 0.15
CA PHE A 80 6.03 6.39 -0.82
C PHE A 80 6.12 7.86 -1.20
N SER A 81 5.79 8.16 -2.45
CA SER A 81 5.53 9.53 -2.91
C SER A 81 4.37 10.13 -2.12
N GLN A 82 4.16 11.44 -2.18
CA GLN A 82 2.99 12.07 -1.53
C GLN A 82 1.66 11.40 -1.90
N ARG A 83 1.50 11.00 -3.17
CA ARG A 83 0.29 10.31 -3.63
C ARG A 83 0.24 8.87 -3.11
N GLY A 84 1.34 8.14 -3.21
CA GLY A 84 1.46 6.77 -2.72
C GLY A 84 1.21 6.68 -1.22
N GLY A 85 1.80 7.58 -0.43
CA GLY A 85 1.66 7.63 1.02
C GLY A 85 0.22 7.87 1.45
N ARG A 86 -0.50 8.78 0.79
CA ARG A 86 -1.93 9.01 1.08
C ARG A 86 -2.82 7.81 0.75
N PHE A 87 -2.47 7.03 -0.27
CA PHE A 87 -3.20 5.79 -0.56
C PHE A 87 -2.84 4.70 0.45
N ALA A 88 -1.54 4.54 0.73
CA ALA A 88 -1.05 3.60 1.72
C ALA A 88 -1.68 3.85 3.09
N GLU A 89 -1.64 5.08 3.61
CA GLU A 89 -2.31 5.47 4.85
C GLU A 89 -3.79 5.09 4.85
N ALA A 90 -4.55 5.40 3.78
CA ALA A 90 -5.98 5.10 3.73
C ALA A 90 -6.30 3.60 3.61
N TYR A 91 -5.40 2.80 3.04
CA TYR A 91 -5.67 1.39 2.75
C TYR A 91 -5.08 0.42 3.79
N TYR A 92 -3.98 0.83 4.43
CA TYR A 92 -3.32 0.13 5.55
C TYR A 92 -3.78 0.59 6.94
N ASP A 93 -4.66 1.59 7.03
CA ASP A 93 -5.17 2.05 8.31
C ASP A 93 -5.71 0.86 9.14
N ALA A 94 -5.36 0.82 10.43
CA ALA A 94 -5.71 -0.33 11.27
C ALA A 94 -7.21 -0.39 11.61
N ASP A 95 -7.90 0.75 11.61
CA ASP A 95 -9.31 0.86 12.00
C ASP A 95 -10.24 0.94 10.77
N GLU A 96 -9.80 1.63 9.71
CA GLU A 96 -10.60 1.91 8.51
C GLU A 96 -10.04 1.28 7.22
N GLY A 97 -8.83 0.73 7.26
CA GLY A 97 -8.16 0.12 6.11
C GLY A 97 -8.75 -1.25 5.77
N SER A 98 -8.44 -1.73 4.57
CA SER A 98 -8.97 -3.01 4.06
C SER A 98 -7.89 -3.89 3.44
N TYR A 99 -6.61 -3.51 3.52
CA TYR A 99 -5.56 -4.28 2.88
C TYR A 99 -5.43 -5.70 3.42
N LEU A 100 -5.42 -5.88 4.74
CA LEU A 100 -5.29 -7.20 5.35
C LEU A 100 -6.53 -8.07 5.12
N ASP A 101 -7.72 -7.47 5.07
CA ASP A 101 -8.96 -8.18 4.74
C ASP A 101 -8.95 -8.64 3.28
N ASP A 102 -8.63 -7.75 2.35
CA ASP A 102 -8.49 -8.10 0.93
C ASP A 102 -7.39 -9.15 0.71
N TYR A 103 -6.32 -9.10 1.49
CA TYR A 103 -5.26 -10.10 1.46
C TYR A 103 -5.74 -11.46 1.97
N ALA A 104 -6.45 -11.50 3.10
CA ALA A 104 -7.02 -12.72 3.64
C ALA A 104 -8.06 -13.33 2.69
N ASP A 105 -8.92 -12.51 2.10
CA ASP A 105 -9.93 -12.92 1.12
C ASP A 105 -9.29 -13.46 -0.15
N GLU A 106 -8.23 -12.83 -0.66
CA GLU A 106 -7.55 -13.28 -1.87
C GLU A 106 -6.84 -14.62 -1.64
N PHE A 107 -6.37 -14.91 -0.43
CA PHE A 107 -5.54 -16.06 -0.11
C PHE A 107 -6.17 -17.07 0.85
N TRP A 108 -7.50 -17.09 0.94
CA TRP A 108 -8.26 -18.03 1.77
C TRP A 108 -7.90 -19.51 1.53
N ASP A 109 -7.34 -19.83 0.36
CA ASP A 109 -6.97 -21.17 -0.08
C ASP A 109 -5.50 -21.55 0.17
N THR A 110 -4.70 -20.68 0.79
CA THR A 110 -3.24 -20.87 0.94
C THR A 110 -2.78 -21.41 2.29
N GLY A 111 -3.70 -21.58 3.24
CA GLY A 111 -3.42 -22.12 4.57
C GLY A 111 -4.36 -21.56 5.61
N GLU A 112 -4.07 -21.84 6.88
CA GLU A 112 -4.94 -21.44 7.99
C GLU A 112 -4.86 -19.95 8.34
N THR A 113 -3.77 -19.29 7.97
CA THR A 113 -3.51 -17.88 8.30
C THR A 113 -2.88 -17.15 7.11
N ILE A 114 -2.96 -15.81 7.14
CA ILE A 114 -2.34 -14.92 6.15
C ILE A 114 -0.82 -15.13 6.00
N TYR A 115 -0.16 -15.76 6.98
CA TYR A 115 1.27 -16.00 6.97
C TYR A 115 1.68 -17.25 6.18
N HIS A 116 0.72 -18.07 5.74
CA HIS A 116 0.99 -19.24 4.90
C HIS A 116 1.16 -18.90 3.42
N VAL A 117 0.82 -17.67 3.03
CA VAL A 117 0.99 -17.21 1.65
C VAL A 117 2.46 -17.27 1.25
N PRO A 118 2.80 -17.93 0.14
CA PRO A 118 4.18 -17.97 -0.34
C PRO A 118 4.67 -16.58 -0.77
N ASP A 119 5.89 -16.20 -0.36
CA ASP A 119 6.59 -15.01 -0.86
C ASP A 119 7.06 -15.24 -2.31
N SER A 120 6.16 -15.02 -3.26
CA SER A 120 6.37 -15.31 -4.68
C SER A 120 5.70 -14.30 -5.60
N TRP A 121 6.18 -14.22 -6.84
CA TRP A 121 5.54 -13.39 -7.87
C TRP A 121 4.16 -13.92 -8.31
N VAL A 122 3.88 -15.21 -8.13
CA VAL A 122 2.55 -15.79 -8.38
C VAL A 122 1.54 -15.27 -7.37
N SER A 123 1.91 -15.27 -6.08
CA SER A 123 1.09 -14.67 -5.03
C SER A 123 0.93 -13.16 -5.25
N TYR A 124 2.02 -12.47 -5.58
CA TYR A 124 1.95 -11.04 -5.93
C TYR A 124 0.93 -10.76 -7.05
N ASP A 125 0.95 -11.53 -8.15
CA ASP A 125 0.07 -11.27 -9.29
C ASP A 125 -1.42 -11.39 -8.91
N ARG A 126 -1.77 -12.28 -7.96
CA ARG A 126 -3.13 -12.40 -7.40
C ARG A 126 -3.56 -11.12 -6.69
N ILE A 127 -2.79 -10.70 -5.68
CA ILE A 127 -3.18 -9.55 -4.85
C ILE A 127 -3.03 -8.21 -5.60
N ALA A 128 -2.10 -8.09 -6.55
CA ALA A 128 -1.85 -6.87 -7.30
C ALA A 128 -3.09 -6.38 -8.06
N ALA A 129 -3.91 -7.29 -8.58
CA ALA A 129 -5.16 -6.95 -9.25
C ALA A 129 -6.14 -6.27 -8.28
N ARG A 130 -6.33 -6.83 -7.08
CA ARG A 130 -7.20 -6.26 -6.04
C ARG A 130 -6.69 -4.91 -5.56
N VAL A 131 -5.39 -4.77 -5.29
CA VAL A 131 -4.82 -3.48 -4.86
C VAL A 131 -5.01 -2.41 -5.94
N SER A 132 -4.85 -2.78 -7.22
CA SER A 132 -5.08 -1.86 -8.34
C SER A 132 -6.53 -1.38 -8.40
N GLU A 133 -7.50 -2.27 -8.19
CA GLU A 133 -8.92 -1.89 -8.11
C GLU A 133 -9.18 -0.91 -6.98
N ARG A 134 -8.67 -1.20 -5.76
CA ARG A 134 -8.82 -0.32 -4.60
C ARG A 134 -8.20 1.06 -4.84
N TYR A 135 -7.06 1.10 -5.51
CA TYR A 135 -6.40 2.34 -5.87
C TYR A 135 -7.23 3.19 -6.85
N GLU A 136 -7.82 2.58 -7.88
CA GLU A 136 -8.70 3.29 -8.83
C GLU A 136 -9.97 3.81 -8.16
N VAL A 137 -10.59 3.03 -7.27
CA VAL A 137 -11.74 3.46 -6.47
C VAL A 137 -11.37 4.68 -5.61
N TRP A 138 -10.20 4.63 -4.95
CA TRP A 138 -9.69 5.73 -4.15
C TRP A 138 -9.45 7.00 -4.98
N LEU A 139 -8.85 6.87 -6.18
CA LEU A 139 -8.66 7.98 -7.11
C LEU A 139 -10.00 8.62 -7.53
N ALA A 140 -10.99 7.80 -7.88
CA ALA A 140 -12.31 8.26 -8.29
C ALA A 140 -13.02 9.03 -7.16
N ALA A 141 -12.94 8.55 -5.92
CA ALA A 141 -13.51 9.22 -4.76
C ALA A 141 -12.88 10.61 -4.53
N LYS A 142 -11.54 10.73 -4.65
CA LYS A 142 -10.84 12.02 -4.53
C LYS A 142 -11.15 12.97 -5.68
N GLY A 143 -11.33 12.46 -6.90
CA GLY A 143 -11.77 13.25 -8.05
C GLY A 143 -13.15 13.87 -7.84
N ARG A 144 -14.11 13.10 -7.32
CA ARG A 144 -15.47 13.57 -6.98
C ARG A 144 -15.44 14.65 -5.89
N ALA A 145 -14.67 14.46 -4.82
CA ALA A 145 -14.55 15.43 -3.75
C ALA A 145 -14.01 16.79 -4.25
N ARG A 146 -12.94 16.79 -5.06
CA ARG A 146 -12.38 18.01 -5.66
C ARG A 146 -13.35 18.72 -6.60
N GLY A 147 -14.18 17.97 -7.33
CA GLY A 147 -15.23 18.53 -8.19
C GLY A 147 -16.32 19.27 -7.39
N LEU A 148 -16.75 18.68 -6.27
CA LEU A 148 -17.74 19.27 -5.36
C LEU A 148 -17.20 20.54 -4.65
N GLU A 149 -15.94 20.54 -4.22
CA GLU A 149 -15.29 21.72 -3.64
C GLU A 149 -15.18 22.88 -4.64
N ARG A 150 -14.79 22.59 -5.89
CA ARG A 150 -14.74 23.59 -6.97
C ARG A 150 -16.13 24.15 -7.31
N ALA A 151 -17.16 23.31 -7.35
CA ALA A 151 -18.53 23.77 -7.59
C ALA A 151 -19.04 24.70 -6.48
N ARG A 152 -18.68 24.44 -5.22
CA ARG A 152 -19.04 25.30 -4.07
C ARG A 152 -18.29 26.63 -4.04
N GLY A 153 -17.06 26.69 -4.56
CA GLY A 153 -16.25 27.92 -4.64
C GLY A 153 -16.67 28.90 -5.74
N LEU A 154 -17.42 28.45 -6.75
CA LEU A 154 -17.89 29.29 -7.87
C LEU A 154 -19.28 29.93 -7.64
N GLY A 155 -19.91 29.69 -6.48
CA GLY A 155 -21.26 30.18 -6.15
C GLY A 155 -21.34 31.57 -5.49
N HIS A 156 -20.22 32.27 -5.25
CA HIS A 156 -20.20 33.60 -4.63
C HIS A 156 -19.58 34.65 -5.56
N GLY A 157 -20.23 34.90 -6.68
CA GLY A 157 -19.88 36.00 -7.57
C GLY A 157 -21.11 36.48 -8.32
N HIS A 158 -21.53 37.71 -7.98
CA HIS A 158 -22.46 38.56 -8.71
C HIS A 158 -23.96 38.46 -8.34
N GLU A 159 -24.35 39.26 -7.34
CA GLU A 159 -25.54 40.09 -7.48
C GLU A 159 -25.07 41.55 -7.42
N SER A 160 -25.03 42.18 -8.60
CA SER A 160 -25.01 43.63 -8.72
C SER A 160 -26.43 44.14 -8.50
N GLY A 161 -26.57 45.12 -7.62
CA GLY A 161 -27.79 45.89 -7.42
C GLY A 161 -27.36 47.31 -7.14
N ALA A 162 -26.96 48.02 -8.20
CA ALA A 162 -26.92 49.46 -8.19
C ALA A 162 -28.36 49.91 -8.43
N ASP A 163 -28.97 50.55 -7.44
CA ASP A 163 -30.15 51.39 -7.61
C ASP A 163 -29.82 52.78 -7.06
N ASP A 164 -29.90 53.74 -7.98
CA ASP A 164 -29.95 55.22 -7.94
C ASP A 164 -29.50 56.01 -6.69
#